data_AF-A0A9X2L9E9-F1
#
_entry.id   AF-A0A9X2L9E9-F1
#
_cell.length_a   1.000
_cell.length_b   1.000
_cell.length_c   1.000
_cell.angle_alpha   90.00
_cell.angle_beta   90.00
_cell.angle_gamma   90.00
#
_symmetry.space_group_name_H-M   'P 1'
#
loop_
_entity.id
_entity.type
_entity.pdbx_description
1 polymer ?
#
loop_
_entity_poly.entity_id
_entity_poly.type
_entity_poly.pdbx_seq_one_letter_code
_entity_poly.pdbx_strand_id
1 'polypeptide(L)'
;MQETHAEQTTEELEAAAEELRRASAELAEASEAADLAADRATEALNTLDTLAHSSGVSEFVYLAAAFALACFVGYYVVWSVTPALHTPLMSVTNAVSSVVIVGALIAVGADVAQSPAGGLSRTLGVIAVALASVNIVGGFMVTSRMLSMYKKKAG
;
A
#
# COMPACT_ATOMS: atom_id res chain seq x y z
N MET A 1 25.89 45.80 28.99
CA MET A 1 26.12 45.19 27.65
C MET A 1 25.98 43.65 27.68
N GLN A 2 25.13 43.07 28.54
CA GLN A 2 24.93 41.61 28.61
C GLN A 2 23.46 41.20 28.40
N GLU A 3 22.52 42.15 28.35
CA GLU A 3 21.09 41.89 28.16
C GLU A 3 20.70 41.68 26.69
N THR A 4 21.47 42.20 25.74
CA THR A 4 21.19 42.12 24.29
C THR A 4 21.31 40.73 23.67
N HIS A 5 22.06 39.80 24.28
CA HIS A 5 22.30 38.48 23.69
C HIS A 5 21.25 37.43 24.11
N ALA A 6 20.60 37.63 25.26
CA ALA A 6 19.52 36.75 25.73
C ALA A 6 18.22 37.02 24.96
N GLU A 7 17.93 38.29 24.64
CA GLU A 7 16.75 38.67 23.85
C GLU A 7 16.82 38.18 22.39
N GLN A 8 18.00 38.23 21.75
CA GLN A 8 18.18 37.68 20.38
C GLN A 8 17.93 36.18 20.32
N THR A 9 18.37 35.41 21.33
CA THR A 9 18.15 33.96 21.35
C THR A 9 16.69 33.58 21.55
N THR A 10 15.90 34.41 22.22
CA THR A 10 14.44 34.22 22.35
C THR A 10 13.69 34.58 21.07
N GLU A 11 14.07 35.65 20.37
CA GLU A 11 13.46 36.00 19.08
C GLU A 11 13.72 34.94 18.00
N GLU A 12 14.94 34.38 17.93
CA GLU A 12 15.26 33.30 17.00
C GLU A 12 14.48 32.01 17.31
N LEU A 13 14.28 31.71 18.60
CA LEU A 13 13.49 30.55 19.04
C LEU A 13 12.00 30.72 18.72
N GLU A 14 11.47 31.92 18.88
CA GLU A 14 10.08 32.26 18.53
C GLU A 14 9.86 32.23 17.01
N ALA A 15 10.82 32.73 16.23
CA ALA A 15 10.77 32.65 14.77
C ALA A 15 10.81 31.19 14.28
N ALA A 16 11.66 30.34 14.86
CA ALA A 16 11.72 28.91 14.54
C ALA A 16 10.44 28.16 14.99
N ALA A 17 9.84 28.54 16.12
CA ALA A 17 8.59 27.96 16.59
C ALA A 17 7.41 28.32 15.68
N GLU A 18 7.40 29.53 15.13
CA GLU A 18 6.37 29.99 14.20
C GLU A 18 6.51 29.32 12.82
N GLU A 19 7.74 29.12 12.34
CA GLU A 19 8.02 28.35 11.12
C GLU A 19 7.55 26.88 11.26
N LEU A 20 7.81 26.26 12.41
CA LEU A 20 7.32 24.91 12.71
C LEU A 20 5.79 24.86 12.79
N ARG A 21 5.13 25.88 13.38
CA ARG A 21 3.67 25.97 13.40
C ARG A 21 3.10 26.09 11.98
N ARG A 22 3.70 26.91 11.12
CA ARG A 22 3.30 27.04 9.71
C ARG A 22 3.46 25.73 8.95
N ALA A 23 4.61 25.08 9.09
CA ALA A 23 4.85 23.76 8.49
C ALA A 23 3.85 22.70 8.99
N SER A 24 3.47 22.74 10.28
CA SER A 24 2.45 21.83 10.82
C SER A 24 1.04 22.14 10.31
N ALA A 25 0.73 23.41 10.04
CA ALA A 25 -0.56 23.83 9.50
C ALA A 25 -0.71 23.43 8.02
N GLU A 26 0.35 23.59 7.22
CA GLU A 26 0.37 23.11 5.82
C GLU A 26 0.24 21.58 5.74
N LEU A 27 0.87 20.85 6.67
CA LEU A 27 0.77 19.40 6.73
C LEU A 27 -0.64 18.95 7.17
N ALA A 28 -1.29 19.70 8.07
CA ALA A 28 -2.67 19.45 8.50
C ALA A 28 -3.66 19.68 7.36
N GLU A 29 -3.48 20.75 6.58
CA GLU A 29 -4.30 21.06 5.41
C GLU A 29 -4.14 20.00 4.30
N ALA A 30 -2.91 19.51 4.08
CA ALA A 30 -2.64 18.42 3.15
C ALA A 30 -3.24 17.08 3.60
N SER A 31 -3.30 16.80 4.91
CA SER A 31 -3.97 15.60 5.44
C SER A 31 -5.48 15.70 5.29
N GLU A 32 -6.06 16.86 5.58
CA GLU A 32 -7.51 17.08 5.45
C GLU A 32 -7.99 16.90 4.01
N ALA A 33 -7.21 17.39 3.02
CA ALA A 33 -7.50 17.15 1.62
C ALA A 33 -7.38 15.66 1.22
N ALA A 34 -6.47 14.92 1.84
CA ALA A 34 -6.31 13.48 1.62
C ALA A 34 -7.45 12.67 2.25
N ASP A 35 -7.91 13.06 3.44
CA ASP A 35 -9.05 12.44 4.13
C ASP A 35 -10.35 12.63 3.32
N LEU A 36 -10.58 13.84 2.80
CA LEU A 36 -11.72 14.15 1.94
C LEU A 36 -11.70 13.38 0.60
N ALA A 37 -10.51 13.04 0.10
CA ALA A 37 -10.35 12.21 -1.09
C ALA A 37 -10.57 10.71 -0.77
N ALA A 38 -10.14 10.26 0.41
CA ALA A 38 -10.34 8.90 0.90
C ALA A 38 -11.82 8.60 1.17
N ASP A 39 -12.56 9.56 1.75
CA ASP A 39 -14.00 9.43 1.98
C ASP A 39 -14.78 9.29 0.67
N ARG A 40 -14.46 10.12 -0.33
CA ARG A 40 -15.09 10.03 -1.66
C ARG A 40 -14.78 8.71 -2.38
N ALA A 41 -13.56 8.20 -2.22
CA ALA A 41 -13.19 6.90 -2.77
C ALA A 41 -13.96 5.77 -2.09
N THR A 42 -14.12 5.83 -0.77
CA THR A 42 -14.88 4.86 0.02
C THR A 42 -16.36 4.87 -0.35
N GLU A 43 -16.95 6.06 -0.52
CA GLU A 43 -18.34 6.21 -0.96
C GLU A 43 -18.55 5.63 -2.37
N ALA A 44 -17.65 5.93 -3.31
CA ALA A 44 -17.71 5.37 -4.66
C ALA A 44 -17.62 3.83 -4.64
N LEU A 45 -16.74 3.25 -3.84
CA LEU A 45 -16.63 1.79 -3.67
C LEU A 45 -17.90 1.19 -3.09
N ASN A 46 -18.50 1.81 -2.07
CA ASN A 46 -19.76 1.36 -1.46
C ASN A 46 -20.93 1.40 -2.45
N THR A 47 -20.99 2.40 -3.34
CA THR A 47 -22.00 2.44 -4.41
C THR A 47 -21.83 1.32 -5.44
N LEU A 48 -20.59 0.91 -5.74
CA LEU A 48 -20.32 -0.21 -6.63
C LEU A 48 -20.65 -1.56 -5.97
N ASP A 49 -20.33 -1.67 -4.67
CA ASP A 49 -20.61 -2.86 -3.86
C ASP A 49 -22.11 -3.13 -3.77
N THR A 50 -22.90 -2.09 -3.46
CA THR A 50 -24.37 -2.20 -3.41
C THR A 50 -25.00 -2.59 -4.75
N LEU A 51 -24.42 -2.16 -5.88
CA LEU A 51 -24.85 -2.58 -7.22
C LEU A 51 -24.47 -4.03 -7.54
N ALA A 52 -23.34 -4.52 -7.04
CA ALA A 52 -22.90 -5.91 -7.21
C ALA A 52 -23.72 -6.88 -6.34
N HIS A 53 -24.11 -6.46 -5.14
CA HIS A 53 -24.79 -7.29 -4.14
C HIS A 53 -26.33 -7.25 -4.19
N SER A 54 -26.93 -6.63 -5.22
CA SER A 54 -28.39 -6.52 -5.36
C SER A 54 -29.13 -7.84 -5.62
N SER A 55 -28.42 -8.97 -5.67
CA SER A 55 -28.93 -10.29 -6.09
C SER A 55 -29.43 -11.17 -4.94
N GLY A 56 -29.43 -10.69 -3.69
CA GLY A 56 -30.00 -11.42 -2.54
C GLY A 56 -29.20 -12.65 -2.09
N VAL A 57 -28.00 -12.83 -2.64
CA VAL A 57 -27.01 -13.84 -2.23
C VAL A 57 -26.24 -13.31 -1.01
N SER A 58 -25.93 -14.15 -0.04
CA SER A 58 -25.12 -13.73 1.10
C SER A 58 -23.69 -13.38 0.67
N GLU A 59 -23.14 -12.31 1.24
CA GLU A 59 -21.77 -11.80 0.98
C GLU A 59 -20.73 -12.92 1.01
N PHE A 60 -20.80 -13.78 2.03
CA PHE A 60 -19.91 -14.92 2.15
C PHE A 60 -20.01 -15.90 0.97
N VAL A 61 -21.21 -16.20 0.49
CA VAL A 61 -21.42 -17.11 -0.65
C VAL A 61 -20.90 -16.48 -1.93
N TYR A 62 -21.09 -15.17 -2.11
CA TYR A 62 -20.53 -14.43 -3.24
C TYR A 62 -18.99 -14.48 -3.23
N LEU A 63 -18.36 -14.11 -2.11
CA LEU A 63 -16.90 -14.16 -1.93
C LEU A 63 -16.35 -15.59 -2.10
N ALA A 64 -17.06 -16.59 -1.57
CA ALA A 64 -16.67 -17.99 -1.72
C ALA A 64 -16.76 -18.47 -3.17
N ALA A 65 -17.80 -18.05 -3.91
CA ALA A 65 -17.93 -18.35 -5.34
C ALA A 65 -16.84 -17.66 -6.16
N ALA A 66 -16.55 -16.38 -5.89
CA ALA A 66 -15.47 -15.63 -6.51
C ALA A 66 -14.10 -16.28 -6.23
N PHE A 67 -13.85 -16.69 -4.99
CA PHE A 67 -12.64 -17.41 -4.61
C PHE A 67 -12.50 -18.76 -5.33
N ALA A 68 -13.59 -19.54 -5.41
CA ALA A 68 -13.58 -20.82 -6.12
C ALA A 68 -13.30 -20.63 -7.63
N LEU A 69 -13.96 -19.65 -8.27
CA LEU A 69 -13.72 -19.30 -9.67
C LEU A 69 -12.29 -18.82 -9.90
N ALA A 70 -11.75 -17.99 -9.02
CA ALA A 70 -10.36 -17.53 -9.09
C ALA A 70 -9.36 -18.70 -8.98
N CYS A 71 -9.61 -19.69 -8.11
CA CYS A 71 -8.80 -20.91 -8.03
C CYS A 71 -8.83 -21.71 -9.34
N PHE A 72 -10.02 -21.89 -9.94
CA PHE A 72 -10.16 -22.55 -11.24
C PHE A 72 -9.38 -21.83 -12.34
N VAL A 73 -9.55 -20.51 -12.46
CA VAL A 73 -8.83 -19.70 -13.45
C VAL A 73 -7.31 -19.79 -13.22
N GLY A 74 -6.86 -19.67 -11.97
CA GLY A 74 -5.44 -19.78 -11.61
C GLY A 74 -4.82 -21.12 -12.01
N TYR A 75 -5.54 -22.22 -11.79
CA TYR A 75 -5.10 -23.55 -12.21
C TYR A 75 -4.89 -23.63 -13.73
N TYR A 76 -5.89 -23.21 -14.53
CA TYR A 76 -5.79 -23.27 -15.99
C TYR A 76 -4.71 -22.33 -16.55
N VAL A 77 -4.52 -21.15 -15.95
CA VAL A 77 -3.49 -20.19 -16.36
C VAL A 77 -2.08 -20.76 -16.16
N VAL A 78 -1.82 -21.42 -15.01
CA VAL A 78 -0.51 -22.02 -14.73
C VAL A 78 -0.26 -23.27 -15.55
N TRP A 79 -1.29 -24.07 -15.82
CA TRP A 79 -1.14 -25.32 -16.57
C TRP A 79 -0.91 -25.10 -18.08
N SER A 80 -1.27 -23.93 -18.61
CA SER A 80 -1.16 -23.60 -20.03
C SER A 80 0.19 -23.00 -20.45
N VAL A 81 1.24 -23.13 -19.63
CA VAL A 81 2.57 -22.53 -19.89
C VAL A 81 3.58 -23.54 -20.42
N THR A 82 4.48 -23.10 -21.29
CA THR A 82 5.54 -23.96 -21.87
C THR A 82 6.53 -24.41 -20.78
N PRO A 83 7.01 -25.67 -20.78
CA PRO A 83 7.87 -26.20 -19.71
C PRO A 83 9.18 -25.42 -19.45
N ALA A 84 9.71 -24.73 -20.46
CA ALA A 84 10.88 -23.87 -20.33
C ALA A 84 10.65 -22.64 -19.43
N LEU A 85 9.39 -22.32 -19.10
CA LEU A 85 9.00 -21.14 -18.35
C LEU A 85 8.64 -21.43 -16.89
N HIS A 86 8.71 -22.68 -16.40
CA HIS A 86 8.39 -22.97 -15.00
C HIS A 86 9.26 -22.19 -14.00
N THR A 87 10.55 -22.01 -14.30
CA THR A 87 11.48 -21.25 -13.44
C THR A 87 11.19 -19.74 -13.47
N PRO A 88 11.01 -19.08 -14.64
CA PRO A 88 10.48 -17.72 -14.69
C PRO A 88 9.11 -17.54 -14.05
N LEU A 89 8.21 -18.52 -14.23
CA LEU A 89 6.85 -18.48 -13.69
C LEU A 89 6.85 -18.56 -12.17
N MET A 90 7.75 -19.34 -11.57
CA MET A 90 7.96 -19.37 -10.12
C MET A 90 8.38 -18.00 -9.56
N SER A 91 9.17 -17.23 -10.33
CA SER A 91 9.56 -15.87 -9.94
C SER A 91 8.39 -14.88 -10.07
N VAL A 92 7.55 -15.04 -11.10
CA VAL A 92 6.34 -14.23 -11.28
C VAL A 92 5.33 -14.50 -10.17
N THR A 93 5.09 -15.75 -9.77
CA THR A 93 4.15 -16.06 -8.69
C THR A 93 4.61 -15.50 -7.34
N ASN A 94 5.93 -15.42 -7.11
CA ASN A 94 6.48 -14.70 -5.96
C ASN A 94 6.12 -13.21 -6.00
N ALA A 95 6.26 -12.54 -7.15
CA ALA A 95 5.85 -11.14 -7.31
C ALA A 95 4.32 -10.96 -7.13
N VAL A 96 3.50 -11.86 -7.67
CA VAL A 96 2.03 -11.81 -7.54
C VAL A 96 1.59 -11.97 -6.07
N SER A 97 2.30 -12.77 -5.28
CA SER A 97 2.02 -12.93 -3.85
C SER A 97 2.16 -11.62 -3.04
N SER A 98 2.81 -10.61 -3.61
CA SER A 98 2.94 -9.28 -3.00
C SER A 98 1.64 -8.48 -2.89
N VAL A 99 0.49 -9.03 -3.29
CA VAL A 99 -0.84 -8.43 -3.06
C VAL A 99 -1.10 -8.09 -1.57
N VAL A 100 -0.35 -8.72 -0.66
CA VAL A 100 -0.32 -8.41 0.79
C VAL A 100 -0.04 -6.91 1.07
N ILE A 101 0.60 -6.17 0.15
CA ILE A 101 0.80 -4.72 0.29
C ILE A 101 -0.53 -3.96 0.47
N VAL A 102 -1.63 -4.44 -0.14
CA VAL A 102 -2.95 -3.82 0.00
C VAL A 102 -3.41 -3.88 1.46
N GLY A 103 -3.25 -5.03 2.12
CA GLY A 103 -3.55 -5.18 3.54
C GLY A 103 -2.64 -4.33 4.43
N ALA A 104 -1.37 -4.20 4.08
CA ALA A 104 -0.42 -3.36 4.81
C ALA A 104 -0.77 -1.87 4.71
N LEU A 105 -1.20 -1.39 3.53
CA LEU A 105 -1.65 0.00 3.34
C LEU A 105 -2.94 0.28 4.11
N ILE A 106 -3.89 -0.66 4.13
CA ILE A 106 -5.10 -0.55 4.96
C ILE A 106 -4.71 -0.47 6.45
N ALA A 107 -3.75 -1.26 6.91
CA ALA A 107 -3.29 -1.21 8.30
C ALA A 107 -2.60 0.12 8.70
N VAL A 108 -1.96 0.81 7.74
CA VAL A 108 -1.33 2.12 7.95
C VAL A 108 -2.35 3.26 7.90
N GLY A 109 -3.31 3.19 6.97
CA GLY A 109 -4.30 4.24 6.72
C GLY A 109 -5.59 4.10 7.51
N ALA A 110 -5.88 2.93 8.08
CA ALA A 110 -6.99 2.79 9.01
C ALA A 110 -6.71 3.66 10.23
N ASP A 111 -7.69 4.47 10.60
CA ASP A 111 -7.66 5.36 11.74
C ASP A 111 -7.75 4.55 13.05
N VAL A 112 -6.71 3.76 13.34
CA VAL A 112 -6.56 2.97 14.57
C VAL A 112 -6.33 3.86 15.79
N ALA A 113 -6.56 5.17 15.65
CA ALA A 113 -6.44 6.24 16.62
C ALA A 113 -7.34 6.07 17.85
N GLN A 114 -8.36 5.21 17.80
CA GLN A 114 -9.28 4.97 18.92
C GLN A 114 -8.91 3.79 19.82
N SER A 115 -7.76 3.14 19.59
CA SER A 115 -7.28 2.02 20.42
C SER A 115 -5.97 2.37 21.13
N PRO A 116 -5.76 1.96 22.40
CA PRO A 116 -4.48 2.13 23.12
C PRO A 116 -3.26 1.51 22.41
N ALA A 117 -3.50 0.66 21.40
CA ALA A 117 -2.51 0.01 20.55
C ALA A 117 -2.27 0.70 19.20
N GLY A 118 -2.87 1.86 18.91
CA GLY A 118 -2.83 2.53 17.60
C GLY A 118 -1.42 2.84 17.09
N GLY A 119 -0.47 3.14 17.99
CA GLY A 119 0.94 3.31 17.62
C GLY A 119 1.62 2.02 17.14
N LEU A 120 1.24 0.86 17.70
CA LEU A 120 1.80 -0.43 17.34
C LEU A 120 1.27 -0.91 15.98
N SER A 121 -0.02 -0.73 15.70
CA SER A 121 -0.60 -1.03 14.38
C SER A 121 0.03 -0.21 13.27
N ARG A 122 0.24 1.10 13.49
CA ARG A 122 0.86 1.99 12.50
C ARG A 122 2.32 1.63 12.24
N THR A 123 3.10 1.36 13.30
CA THR A 123 4.52 0.95 13.17
C THR A 123 4.65 -0.41 12.47
N LEU A 124 3.82 -1.39 12.83
CA LEU A 124 3.77 -2.68 12.14
C LEU A 124 3.29 -2.55 10.69
N GLY A 125 2.33 -1.67 10.41
CA GLY A 125 1.87 -1.37 9.05
C GLY A 125 2.99 -0.81 8.19
N VAL A 126 3.78 0.16 8.71
CA VAL A 126 4.94 0.71 7.99
C VAL A 126 5.99 -0.36 7.72
N ILE A 127 6.29 -1.22 8.72
CA ILE A 127 7.20 -2.37 8.54
C ILE A 127 6.64 -3.34 7.49
N ALA A 128 5.33 -3.62 7.51
CA ALA A 128 4.68 -4.51 6.55
C ALA A 128 4.74 -3.94 5.12
N VAL A 129 4.54 -2.63 4.93
CA VAL A 129 4.71 -1.97 3.63
C VAL A 129 6.17 -2.07 3.17
N ALA A 130 7.14 -1.84 4.05
CA ALA A 130 8.56 -1.98 3.72
C ALA A 130 8.89 -3.42 3.27
N LEU A 131 8.45 -4.43 4.01
CA LEU A 131 8.67 -5.84 3.67
C LEU A 131 7.95 -6.24 2.36
N ALA A 132 6.72 -5.78 2.16
CA ALA A 132 5.98 -6.02 0.93
C ALA A 132 6.70 -5.38 -0.28
N SER A 133 7.23 -4.15 -0.13
CA SER A 133 7.97 -3.48 -1.20
C SER A 133 9.22 -4.26 -1.64
N VAL A 134 9.94 -4.88 -0.71
CA VAL A 134 11.09 -5.75 -1.02
C VAL A 134 10.65 -6.98 -1.80
N ASN A 135 9.50 -7.59 -1.46
CA ASN A 135 8.97 -8.73 -2.19
C ASN A 135 8.57 -8.35 -3.64
N ILE A 136 7.93 -7.19 -3.82
CA ILE A 136 7.58 -6.63 -5.13
C ILE A 136 8.85 -6.43 -5.97
N VAL A 137 9.80 -5.63 -5.47
CA VAL A 137 11.00 -5.25 -6.21
C VAL A 137 11.88 -6.47 -6.47
N GLY A 138 12.05 -7.36 -5.48
CA GLY A 138 12.82 -8.59 -5.62
C GLY A 138 12.20 -9.56 -6.62
N GLY A 139 10.88 -9.76 -6.57
CA GLY A 139 10.14 -10.60 -7.51
C GLY A 139 10.30 -10.14 -8.95
N PHE A 140 10.13 -8.85 -9.22
CA PHE A 140 10.27 -8.29 -10.57
C PHE A 140 11.73 -8.24 -11.06
N MET A 141 12.69 -7.92 -10.18
CA MET A 141 14.11 -7.89 -10.54
C MET A 141 14.63 -9.27 -10.94
N VAL A 142 14.32 -10.31 -10.17
CA VAL A 142 14.72 -11.69 -10.48
C VAL A 142 14.05 -12.17 -11.76
N THR A 143 12.75 -11.89 -11.93
CA THR A 143 12.01 -12.24 -13.15
C THR A 143 12.63 -11.60 -14.38
N SER A 144 12.97 -10.31 -14.32
CA SER A 144 13.60 -9.60 -15.43
C SER A 144 14.97 -10.18 -15.80
N ARG A 145 15.76 -10.59 -14.80
CA ARG A 145 17.06 -11.23 -15.02
C ARG A 145 16.88 -12.61 -15.66
N MET A 146 15.93 -13.41 -15.22
CA MET A 146 15.61 -14.71 -15.81
C MET A 146 15.12 -14.58 -17.26
N LEU A 147 14.22 -13.64 -17.54
CA LEU A 147 13.70 -13.39 -18.90
C LEU A 147 14.74 -12.78 -19.84
N SER A 148 15.69 -12.01 -19.30
CA SER A 148 16.80 -11.44 -20.10
C SER A 148 17.70 -12.52 -20.71
N MET A 149 17.77 -13.71 -20.09
CA MET A 149 18.56 -14.84 -20.57
C MET A 149 17.92 -15.54 -21.78
N TYR A 150 16.64 -15.29 -22.05
CA TYR A 150 15.93 -15.78 -23.24
C TYR A 150 15.92 -14.77 -24.40
N LYS A 151 16.42 -13.55 -24.19
CA LYS A 151 16.60 -12.58 -25.29
C LYS A 151 17.78 -13.02 -26.15
N LYS A 152 17.49 -13.47 -27.38
CA LYS A 152 18.50 -13.77 -28.39
C LYS A 152 19.34 -12.50 -28.64
N LYS A 153 20.67 -12.64 -28.60
CA LYS A 153 21.63 -11.56 -28.94
C LYS A 153 21.19 -10.95 -30.27
N ALA A 154 20.73 -9.70 -30.26
CA ALA A 154 20.59 -8.92 -31.49
C ALA A 154 21.99 -8.86 -32.09
N GLY A 155 22.15 -9.47 -33.27
CA GLY A 155 23.41 -9.53 -34.00
C GLY A 155 23.90 -8.13 -34.36
#